data_AF-A0A7C9IK00-F1
#
_entry.id   AF-A0A7C9IK00-F1
#
_cell.length_a   1.000
_cell.length_b   1.000
_cell.length_c   1.000
_cell.angle_alpha   90.00
_cell.angle_beta   90.00
_cell.angle_gamma   90.00
#
_symmetry.space_group_name_H-M   'P 1'
#
loop_
_entity.id
_entity.type
_entity.pdbx_description
1 polymer ?
#
loop_
_entity_poly.entity_id
_entity_poly.type
_entity_poly.pdbx_seq_one_letter_code
_entity_poly.pdbx_strand_id
1 'polypeptide(L)'
;MKSVRLIVVFQLLLLGLGAFAAMASGQVRDGPKPNLSAYHLAASDAEKTLERVLRASEKDANLLDFVLHTPWYKPRADKGYVGYFTKHFLSVMAEMEKKAVKENCKGKYLKGEICGLDYNPLTCAQDQAETPYLYRADSSDDAKAVISYIWPGEAQRAAVFEMLYENGRWKIDAVRCRPDDGPPN
;
A
#
# COMPACT_ATOMS: atom_id res chain seq x y z
N MET A 1 76.87 20.67 19.75
CA MET A 1 77.77 19.59 19.26
C MET A 1 77.33 18.26 19.86
N LYS A 2 77.42 17.21 19.04
CA LYS A 2 77.15 15.77 19.30
C LYS A 2 75.76 15.23 18.97
N SER A 3 75.74 14.75 17.73
CA SER A 3 74.85 13.86 16.99
C SER A 3 74.56 12.48 17.65
N VAL A 4 73.76 11.68 16.90
CA VAL A 4 73.73 10.18 16.84
C VAL A 4 72.63 9.59 17.77
N ARG A 5 71.59 8.80 17.38
CA ARG A 5 71.37 7.82 16.29
C ARG A 5 69.91 7.72 15.82
N LEU A 6 69.81 7.49 14.51
CA LEU A 6 68.73 6.87 13.76
C LEU A 6 68.55 5.40 14.21
N ILE A 7 67.31 4.99 14.52
CA ILE A 7 66.89 3.58 14.48
C ILE A 7 65.58 3.52 13.70
N VAL A 8 65.67 2.95 12.51
CA VAL A 8 64.55 2.51 11.67
C VAL A 8 64.16 1.13 12.17
N VAL A 9 62.91 0.93 12.58
CA VAL A 9 62.31 -0.41 12.69
C VAL A 9 61.02 -0.40 11.89
N PHE A 10 61.11 -1.10 10.76
CA PHE A 10 60.05 -1.53 9.87
C PHE A 10 59.22 -2.61 10.60
N GLN A 11 57.91 -2.43 10.73
CA GLN A 11 56.98 -3.56 10.80
C GLN A 11 55.73 -3.29 9.97
N LEU A 12 55.66 -4.01 8.85
CA LEU A 12 54.43 -4.31 8.12
C LEU A 12 53.52 -5.17 9.02
N LEU A 13 52.28 -4.72 9.21
CA LEU A 13 51.15 -5.62 9.42
C LEU A 13 50.15 -5.38 8.29
N LEU A 14 50.22 -6.24 7.27
CA LEU A 14 49.28 -6.28 6.15
C LEU A 14 47.94 -6.87 6.63
N LEU A 15 46.97 -5.99 6.76
CA LEU A 15 45.56 -6.13 6.34
C LEU A 15 45.11 -7.57 6.00
N GLY A 16 44.60 -8.28 7.00
CA GLY A 16 43.60 -9.32 6.82
C GLY A 16 42.26 -8.80 7.34
N LEU A 17 41.32 -8.49 6.44
CA LEU A 17 39.90 -8.16 6.66
C LEU A 17 39.36 -7.73 5.27
N GLY A 18 38.29 -8.26 4.70
CA GLY A 18 37.29 -9.16 5.22
C GLY A 18 36.43 -9.71 4.07
N ALA A 19 35.56 -10.62 4.47
CA ALA A 19 34.67 -11.45 3.68
C ALA A 19 34.06 -10.78 2.44
N PHE A 20 34.07 -11.52 1.34
CA PHE A 20 33.20 -11.32 0.19
C PHE A 20 31.76 -11.16 0.67
N ALA A 21 31.19 -9.98 0.42
CA ALA A 21 29.76 -9.74 0.54
C ALA A 21 29.05 -10.65 -0.47
N ALA A 22 28.42 -11.71 0.02
CA ALA A 22 27.46 -12.48 -0.74
C ALA A 22 26.29 -11.54 -1.09
N MET A 23 26.27 -11.04 -2.32
CA MET A 23 25.10 -10.41 -2.88
C MET A 23 24.01 -11.47 -2.96
N ALA A 24 23.10 -11.45 -1.99
CA ALA A 24 21.86 -12.19 -2.06
C ALA A 24 21.02 -11.57 -3.19
N SER A 25 21.13 -12.14 -4.38
CA SER A 25 20.22 -11.91 -5.49
C SER A 25 18.84 -12.33 -5.02
N GLY A 26 18.02 -11.37 -4.59
CA GLY A 26 16.61 -11.59 -4.27
C GLY A 26 15.92 -12.12 -5.52
N GLN A 27 15.75 -13.43 -5.61
CA GLN A 27 14.90 -14.03 -6.62
C GLN A 27 13.48 -13.52 -6.36
N VAL A 28 12.99 -12.66 -7.24
CA VAL A 28 11.56 -12.37 -7.35
C VAL A 28 10.88 -13.72 -7.49
N ARG A 29 10.16 -14.13 -6.44
CA ARG A 29 9.43 -15.40 -6.46
C ARG A 29 8.29 -15.19 -7.43
N ASP A 30 8.34 -15.87 -8.57
CA ASP A 30 7.20 -16.01 -9.48
C ASP A 30 6.10 -16.78 -8.75
N GLY A 31 5.26 -16.04 -8.02
CA GLY A 31 4.02 -16.57 -7.48
C GLY A 31 3.14 -17.10 -8.63
N PRO A 32 2.21 -18.02 -8.34
CA PRO A 32 1.28 -18.51 -9.35
C PRO A 32 0.53 -17.33 -9.98
N LYS A 33 0.67 -17.16 -11.31
CA LYS A 33 -0.04 -16.12 -12.05
C LYS A 33 -1.55 -16.29 -11.86
N PRO A 34 -2.31 -15.21 -11.58
CA PRO A 34 -3.77 -15.28 -11.49
C PRO A 34 -4.34 -15.81 -12.79
N ASN A 35 -5.34 -16.69 -12.70
CA ASN A 35 -6.13 -17.08 -13.86
C ASN A 35 -6.99 -15.88 -14.31
N LEU A 36 -6.50 -15.13 -15.30
CA LEU A 36 -7.15 -13.93 -15.82
C LEU A 36 -8.56 -14.20 -16.39
N SER A 37 -8.86 -15.43 -16.83
CA SER A 37 -10.19 -15.79 -17.34
C SER A 37 -11.29 -15.76 -16.27
N ALA A 38 -10.92 -15.77 -15.00
CA ALA A 38 -11.85 -15.67 -13.87
C ALA A 38 -12.14 -14.21 -13.47
N TYR A 39 -11.47 -13.23 -14.09
CA TYR A 39 -11.67 -11.82 -13.79
C TYR A 39 -12.66 -11.19 -14.77
N HIS A 40 -13.52 -10.31 -14.27
CA HIS A 40 -14.58 -9.67 -15.03
C HIS A 40 -14.83 -8.23 -14.55
N LEU A 41 -15.62 -7.46 -15.30
CA LEU A 41 -16.12 -6.18 -14.82
C LEU A 41 -17.00 -6.39 -13.57
N ALA A 42 -17.10 -5.38 -12.70
CA ALA A 42 -17.88 -5.45 -11.48
C ALA A 42 -19.33 -5.93 -11.75
N ALA A 43 -19.71 -7.07 -11.17
CA ALA A 43 -20.98 -7.74 -11.46
C ALA A 43 -21.89 -7.79 -10.23
N SER A 44 -21.38 -8.21 -9.08
CA SER A 44 -22.13 -8.25 -7.82
C SER A 44 -22.31 -6.86 -7.20
N ASP A 45 -23.24 -6.71 -6.26
CA ASP A 45 -23.44 -5.43 -5.56
C ASP A 45 -22.23 -5.02 -4.72
N ALA A 46 -21.50 -5.99 -4.15
CA ALA A 46 -20.26 -5.76 -3.45
C ALA A 46 -19.17 -5.22 -4.40
N GLU A 47 -18.99 -5.87 -5.57
CA GLU A 47 -18.03 -5.43 -6.59
C GLU A 47 -18.38 -4.06 -7.18
N LYS A 48 -19.67 -3.81 -7.48
CA LYS A 48 -20.13 -2.51 -7.99
C LYS A 48 -19.90 -1.39 -6.97
N THR A 49 -20.09 -1.72 -5.69
CA THR A 49 -19.79 -0.78 -4.60
C THR A 49 -18.30 -0.52 -4.53
N LEU A 50 -17.47 -1.56 -4.61
CA LEU A 50 -16.02 -1.44 -4.63
C LEU A 50 -15.53 -0.58 -5.82
N GLU A 51 -15.93 -0.88 -7.06
CA GLU A 51 -15.60 -0.09 -8.26
C GLU A 51 -15.95 1.39 -8.06
N ARG A 52 -17.15 1.69 -7.55
CA ARG A 52 -17.56 3.08 -7.29
C ARG A 52 -16.60 3.78 -6.32
N VAL A 53 -16.21 3.11 -5.24
CA VAL A 53 -15.31 3.67 -4.23
C VAL A 53 -13.91 3.88 -4.80
N LEU A 54 -13.37 2.90 -5.54
CA LEU A 54 -12.05 3.01 -6.16
C LEU A 54 -12.03 4.18 -7.16
N ARG A 55 -13.03 4.29 -8.03
CA ARG A 55 -13.16 5.41 -8.98
C ARG A 55 -13.35 6.75 -8.32
N ALA A 56 -14.08 6.81 -7.21
CA ALA A 56 -14.20 8.03 -6.43
C ALA A 56 -12.86 8.42 -5.81
N SER A 57 -12.08 7.45 -5.31
CA SER A 57 -10.77 7.72 -4.69
C SER A 57 -9.73 8.29 -5.66
N GLU A 58 -9.80 7.94 -6.95
CA GLU A 58 -8.91 8.50 -7.98
C GLU A 58 -9.22 9.97 -8.29
N LYS A 59 -10.51 10.36 -8.21
CA LYS A 59 -10.99 11.66 -8.70
C LYS A 59 -11.24 12.68 -7.59
N ASP A 60 -11.45 12.19 -6.37
CA ASP A 60 -11.85 13.00 -5.23
C ASP A 60 -10.83 12.88 -4.10
N ALA A 61 -9.88 13.81 -4.08
CA ALA A 61 -8.87 13.88 -3.02
C ALA A 61 -9.50 13.97 -1.62
N ASN A 62 -10.69 14.56 -1.48
CA ASN A 62 -11.36 14.68 -0.19
C ASN A 62 -11.84 13.32 0.36
N LEU A 63 -12.08 12.32 -0.51
CA LEU A 63 -12.35 10.95 -0.08
C LEU A 63 -11.11 10.32 0.53
N LEU A 64 -9.95 10.48 -0.11
CA LEU A 64 -8.71 9.94 0.43
C LEU A 64 -8.34 10.64 1.75
N ASP A 65 -8.47 11.96 1.81
CA ASP A 65 -8.27 12.75 3.03
C ASP A 65 -9.18 12.30 4.17
N PHE A 66 -10.44 11.96 3.86
CA PHE A 66 -11.38 11.38 4.81
C PHE A 66 -10.89 10.02 5.34
N VAL A 67 -10.53 9.09 4.44
CA VAL A 67 -10.10 7.73 4.81
C VAL A 67 -8.82 7.76 5.66
N LEU A 68 -7.88 8.65 5.32
CA LEU A 68 -6.60 8.79 6.01
C LEU A 68 -6.69 9.68 7.26
N HIS A 69 -7.82 10.32 7.52
CA HIS A 69 -8.00 11.33 8.56
C HIS A 69 -6.94 12.44 8.52
N THR A 70 -6.63 12.95 7.32
CA THR A 70 -5.63 14.00 7.17
C THR A 70 -6.15 15.34 7.72
N PRO A 71 -5.27 16.24 8.19
CA PRO A 71 -5.68 17.53 8.77
C PRO A 71 -6.41 18.46 7.79
N TRP A 72 -6.28 18.24 6.48
CA TRP A 72 -6.89 19.05 5.45
C TRP A 72 -8.18 18.44 4.87
N TYR A 73 -8.66 17.32 5.43
CA TYR A 73 -10.00 16.82 5.17
C TYR A 73 -11.05 17.93 5.35
N LYS A 74 -12.00 18.03 4.42
CA LYS A 74 -13.06 19.04 4.41
C LYS A 74 -14.42 18.38 4.66
N PRO A 75 -14.93 18.35 5.91
CA PRO A 75 -16.22 17.72 6.23
C PRO A 75 -17.42 18.28 5.45
N ARG A 76 -17.38 19.57 5.07
CA ARG A 76 -18.46 20.18 4.29
C ARG A 76 -18.52 19.70 2.83
N ALA A 77 -17.45 19.08 2.34
CA ALA A 77 -17.38 18.49 1.00
C ALA A 77 -17.54 16.95 1.05
N ASP A 78 -17.94 16.39 2.20
CA ASP A 78 -18.27 14.98 2.36
C ASP A 78 -19.51 14.63 1.52
N LYS A 79 -19.41 13.56 0.73
CA LYS A 79 -20.49 13.04 -0.12
C LYS A 79 -21.16 11.79 0.50
N GLY A 80 -21.06 11.65 1.82
CA GLY A 80 -21.51 10.47 2.56
C GLY A 80 -20.47 9.35 2.58
N TYR A 81 -19.18 9.69 2.63
CA TYR A 81 -18.06 8.73 2.57
C TYR A 81 -18.12 7.67 3.66
N VAL A 82 -18.56 8.05 4.86
CA VAL A 82 -18.77 7.13 6.00
C VAL A 82 -19.68 5.94 5.66
N GLY A 83 -20.52 6.06 4.63
CA GLY A 83 -21.38 4.98 4.14
C GLY A 83 -20.64 3.84 3.42
N TYR A 84 -19.38 4.05 3.01
CA TYR A 84 -18.60 3.09 2.22
C TYR A 84 -17.55 2.32 3.02
N PHE A 85 -17.29 2.71 4.26
CA PHE A 85 -16.19 2.16 5.06
C PHE A 85 -16.69 1.73 6.44
N THR A 86 -16.15 0.63 6.96
CA THR A 86 -16.36 0.27 8.36
C THR A 86 -15.54 1.19 9.27
N LYS A 87 -15.92 1.27 10.55
CA LYS A 87 -15.12 2.02 11.54
C LYS A 87 -13.74 1.40 11.73
N HIS A 88 -13.66 0.08 11.66
CA HIS A 88 -12.41 -0.67 11.74
C HIS A 88 -11.46 -0.24 10.61
N PHE A 89 -11.93 -0.26 9.36
CA PHE A 89 -11.14 0.18 8.22
C PHE A 89 -10.58 1.59 8.37
N LEU A 90 -11.44 2.56 8.72
CA LEU A 90 -11.02 3.95 8.92
C LEU A 90 -9.97 4.10 10.03
N SER A 91 -10.08 3.32 11.10
CA SER A 91 -9.08 3.31 12.16
C SER A 91 -7.73 2.76 11.69
N VAL A 92 -7.74 1.69 10.89
CA VAL A 92 -6.50 1.08 10.36
C VAL A 92 -5.80 2.05 9.40
N MET A 93 -6.54 2.66 8.47
CA MET A 93 -5.99 3.61 7.50
C MET A 93 -5.40 4.85 8.18
N ALA A 94 -6.06 5.39 9.20
CA ALA A 94 -5.54 6.53 9.96
C ALA A 94 -4.25 6.20 10.73
N GLU A 95 -4.14 5.00 11.31
CA GLU A 95 -2.89 4.59 11.95
C GLU A 95 -1.77 4.31 10.94
N MET A 96 -2.09 3.79 9.74
CA MET A 96 -1.12 3.67 8.64
C MET A 96 -0.57 5.04 8.21
N GLU A 97 -1.45 6.02 7.99
CA GLU A 97 -1.07 7.39 7.65
C GLU A 97 -0.19 8.01 8.74
N LYS A 98 -0.64 7.94 10.00
CA LYS A 98 0.12 8.45 11.15
C LYS A 98 1.49 7.80 11.29
N LYS A 99 1.60 6.50 11.01
CA LYS A 99 2.89 5.80 10.98
C LYS A 99 3.79 6.36 9.88
N ALA A 100 3.28 6.54 8.66
CA ALA A 100 4.03 7.15 7.56
C ALA A 100 4.51 8.57 7.92
N VAL A 101 3.64 9.41 8.48
CA VAL A 101 4.01 10.77 8.94
C VAL A 101 5.07 10.75 10.03
N LYS A 102 5.04 9.75 10.91
CA LYS A 102 6.07 9.54 11.93
C LYS A 102 7.42 9.21 11.32
N GLU A 103 7.44 8.30 10.35
CA GLU A 103 8.65 7.80 9.69
C GLU A 103 9.25 8.87 8.76
N ASN A 104 8.43 9.51 7.94
CA ASN A 104 8.87 10.45 6.91
C ASN A 104 9.15 11.86 7.46
N CYS A 105 8.38 12.31 8.46
CA CYS A 105 8.42 13.70 8.93
C CYS A 105 8.33 13.86 10.46
N LYS A 106 8.77 12.85 11.23
CA LYS A 106 8.82 12.91 12.71
C LYS A 106 7.47 13.24 13.36
N GLY A 107 6.37 12.84 12.73
CA GLY A 107 5.01 12.95 13.27
C GLY A 107 4.33 14.28 12.96
N LYS A 108 4.85 15.07 12.02
CA LYS A 108 4.26 16.35 11.61
C LYS A 108 4.18 16.44 10.09
N TYR A 109 3.10 17.01 9.57
CA TYR A 109 3.04 17.40 8.17
C TYR A 109 3.87 18.66 7.96
N LEU A 110 4.84 18.59 7.04
CA LEU A 110 5.69 19.70 6.64
C LEU A 110 5.22 20.21 5.28
N LYS A 111 5.15 21.54 5.12
CA LYS A 111 4.67 22.15 3.88
C LYS A 111 5.62 21.81 2.72
N GLY A 112 5.09 21.21 1.66
CA GLY A 112 5.84 20.85 0.45
C GLY A 112 6.50 19.48 0.50
N GLU A 113 6.41 18.76 1.62
CA GLU A 113 6.98 17.42 1.78
C GLU A 113 5.89 16.34 1.70
N ILE A 114 6.26 15.16 1.19
CA ILE A 114 5.39 13.98 1.22
C ILE A 114 5.61 13.27 2.57
N CYS A 115 4.82 13.67 3.57
CA CYS A 115 4.91 13.09 4.91
C CYS A 115 4.04 11.86 5.10
N GLY A 116 2.86 11.82 4.47
CA GLY A 116 1.91 10.72 4.57
C GLY A 116 2.27 9.52 3.71
N LEU A 117 1.29 8.66 3.46
CA LEU A 117 1.35 7.67 2.38
C LEU A 117 1.57 8.37 1.04
N ASP A 118 2.50 7.85 0.24
CA ASP A 118 2.86 8.39 -1.08
C ASP A 118 2.09 7.72 -2.23
N TYR A 119 1.08 6.92 -1.91
CA TYR A 119 0.22 6.19 -2.84
C TYR A 119 -1.23 6.18 -2.33
N ASN A 120 -2.18 5.87 -3.22
CA ASN A 120 -3.56 5.64 -2.82
C ASN A 120 -3.72 4.21 -2.27
N PRO A 121 -4.01 4.01 -0.97
CA PRO A 121 -4.12 2.69 -0.37
C PRO A 121 -5.36 1.90 -0.79
N LEU A 122 -6.33 2.54 -1.44
CA LEU A 122 -7.47 1.85 -2.04
C LEU A 122 -7.09 1.25 -3.39
N THR A 123 -6.35 1.96 -4.24
CA THR A 123 -5.94 1.44 -5.56
C THR A 123 -4.53 0.83 -5.57
N CYS A 124 -3.86 0.82 -4.41
CA CYS A 124 -2.50 0.31 -4.21
C CYS A 124 -1.49 0.82 -5.24
N ALA A 125 -1.69 2.05 -5.69
CA ALA A 125 -0.93 2.66 -6.77
C ALA A 125 -0.79 4.18 -6.56
N GLN A 126 0.22 4.75 -7.21
CA GLN A 126 0.40 6.21 -7.32
C GLN A 126 -0.38 6.76 -8.53
N ASP A 127 -0.48 5.97 -9.59
CA ASP A 127 -1.19 6.32 -10.82
C ASP A 127 -2.70 6.01 -10.73
N GLN A 128 -3.42 6.37 -11.80
CA GLN A 128 -4.86 6.10 -11.98
C GLN A 128 -5.07 5.16 -13.16
N ALA A 129 -6.06 4.28 -13.06
CA ALA A 129 -6.36 3.35 -14.15
C ALA A 129 -7.18 4.05 -15.24
N GLU A 130 -6.67 4.03 -16.48
CA GLU A 130 -7.38 4.62 -17.65
C GLU A 130 -8.63 3.82 -18.04
N THR A 131 -8.69 2.54 -17.68
CA THR A 131 -9.77 1.61 -18.05
C THR A 131 -10.37 0.93 -16.81
N PRO A 132 -11.63 0.45 -16.89
CA PRO A 132 -12.35 -0.23 -15.78
C PRO A 132 -11.52 -1.33 -15.12
N TYR A 133 -11.56 -1.43 -13.78
CA TYR A 133 -10.86 -2.50 -13.07
C TYR A 133 -11.53 -3.84 -13.35
N LEU A 134 -10.77 -4.93 -13.14
CA LEU A 134 -11.32 -6.27 -13.21
C LEU A 134 -11.31 -6.93 -11.83
N TYR A 135 -12.37 -7.68 -11.57
CA TYR A 135 -12.71 -8.22 -10.27
C TYR A 135 -12.92 -9.72 -10.34
N ARG A 136 -12.70 -10.38 -9.21
CA ARG A 136 -13.11 -11.75 -8.95
C ARG A 136 -13.46 -11.88 -7.48
N ALA A 137 -14.67 -12.33 -7.17
CA ALA A 137 -15.02 -12.76 -5.82
C ALA A 137 -14.30 -14.08 -5.50
N ASP A 138 -13.40 -14.06 -4.52
CA ASP A 138 -12.74 -15.25 -3.99
C ASP A 138 -13.68 -16.02 -3.04
N SER A 139 -14.54 -15.29 -2.34
CA SER A 139 -15.68 -15.81 -1.59
C SER A 139 -16.76 -14.74 -1.46
N SER A 140 -18.03 -15.15 -1.35
CA SER A 140 -19.14 -14.23 -1.11
C SER A 140 -20.31 -14.97 -0.46
N ASP A 141 -20.93 -14.32 0.52
CA ASP A 141 -22.23 -14.65 1.09
C ASP A 141 -23.07 -13.36 1.28
N ASP A 142 -24.18 -13.45 2.00
CA ASP A 142 -25.11 -12.33 2.22
C ASP A 142 -24.54 -11.21 3.10
N ALA A 143 -23.47 -11.47 3.87
CA ALA A 143 -22.92 -10.56 4.86
C ALA A 143 -21.46 -10.16 4.58
N LYS A 144 -20.70 -11.00 3.87
CA LYS A 144 -19.28 -10.80 3.59
C LYS A 144 -18.93 -11.16 2.15
N ALA A 145 -18.01 -10.41 1.57
CA ALA A 145 -17.36 -10.78 0.31
C ALA A 145 -15.85 -10.55 0.41
N VAL A 146 -15.07 -11.46 -0.17
CA VAL A 146 -13.62 -11.28 -0.38
C VAL A 146 -13.40 -11.14 -1.87
N ILE A 147 -12.87 -10.00 -2.30
CA ILE A 147 -12.78 -9.63 -3.71
C ILE A 147 -11.32 -9.35 -4.07
N SER A 148 -10.78 -10.14 -4.98
CA SER A 148 -9.52 -9.83 -5.66
C SER A 148 -9.78 -8.80 -6.76
N TYR A 149 -8.88 -7.82 -6.91
CA TYR A 149 -8.88 -6.92 -8.06
C TYR A 149 -7.52 -6.88 -8.77
N ILE A 150 -7.57 -6.64 -10.07
CA ILE A 150 -6.40 -6.42 -10.92
C ILE A 150 -6.56 -5.13 -11.71
N TRP A 151 -5.42 -4.52 -12.04
CA TRP A 151 -5.36 -3.47 -13.04
C TRP A 151 -5.51 -4.07 -14.44
N PRO A 152 -6.16 -3.37 -15.38
CA PRO A 152 -6.27 -3.84 -16.75
C PRO A 152 -4.90 -4.01 -17.40
N GLY A 153 -4.66 -5.16 -18.01
CA GLY A 153 -3.36 -5.50 -18.62
C GLY A 153 -2.32 -6.04 -17.63
N GLU A 154 -2.57 -5.97 -16.32
CA GLU A 154 -1.67 -6.52 -15.31
C GLU A 154 -1.90 -8.02 -15.09
N ALA A 155 -0.79 -8.73 -14.89
CA ALA A 155 -0.78 -10.16 -14.62
C ALA A 155 -0.76 -10.49 -13.13
N GLN A 156 -0.85 -9.50 -12.23
CA GLN A 156 -0.79 -9.70 -10.78
C GLN A 156 -1.95 -9.00 -10.08
N ARG A 157 -2.36 -9.54 -8.92
CA ARG A 157 -3.35 -8.89 -8.06
C ARG A 157 -2.77 -7.63 -7.47
N ALA A 158 -3.49 -6.53 -7.70
CA ALA A 158 -3.11 -5.27 -7.11
C ALA A 158 -3.57 -5.18 -5.64
N ALA A 159 -4.76 -5.71 -5.32
CA ALA A 159 -5.13 -6.00 -3.92
C ALA A 159 -6.25 -7.03 -3.77
N VAL A 160 -6.44 -7.43 -2.51
CA VAL A 160 -7.62 -8.16 -2.03
C VAL A 160 -8.37 -7.30 -1.04
N PHE A 161 -9.68 -7.21 -1.22
CA PHE A 161 -10.59 -6.50 -0.34
C PHE A 161 -11.45 -7.45 0.47
N GLU A 162 -11.69 -7.10 1.72
CA GLU A 162 -12.77 -7.66 2.52
C GLU A 162 -13.89 -6.64 2.60
N MET A 163 -15.08 -7.05 2.17
CA MET A 163 -16.30 -6.26 2.17
C MET A 163 -17.28 -6.82 3.21
N LEU A 164 -17.95 -5.95 3.95
CA LEU A 164 -19.01 -6.31 4.90
C LEU A 164 -20.33 -5.62 4.55
N TYR A 165 -21.44 -6.34 4.66
CA TYR A 165 -22.79 -5.80 4.50
C TYR A 165 -23.34 -5.34 5.85
N GLU A 166 -23.38 -4.03 6.06
CA GLU A 166 -23.81 -3.42 7.33
C GLU A 166 -24.80 -2.29 7.07
N ASN A 167 -25.89 -2.26 7.84
CA ASN A 167 -26.92 -1.21 7.74
C ASN A 167 -27.46 -1.04 6.30
N GLY A 168 -27.66 -2.17 5.60
CA GLY A 168 -28.20 -2.20 4.24
C GLY A 168 -27.23 -1.78 3.13
N ARG A 169 -25.91 -1.74 3.41
CA ARG A 169 -24.89 -1.35 2.43
C ARG A 169 -23.63 -2.19 2.55
N TRP A 170 -23.02 -2.48 1.40
CA TRP A 170 -21.66 -3.01 1.34
C TRP A 170 -20.65 -1.93 1.71
N LYS A 171 -19.66 -2.31 2.52
CA LYS A 171 -18.61 -1.43 3.02
C LYS A 171 -17.26 -2.13 2.94
N ILE A 172 -16.20 -1.37 2.71
CA ILE A 172 -14.83 -1.87 2.80
C ILE A 172 -14.46 -1.99 4.27
N ASP A 173 -14.01 -3.18 4.66
CA ASP A 173 -13.51 -3.47 6.01
C ASP A 173 -11.98 -3.66 6.04
N ALA A 174 -11.40 -4.22 4.98
CA ALA A 174 -9.96 -4.36 4.84
C ALA A 174 -9.52 -4.28 3.37
N VAL A 175 -8.28 -3.83 3.17
CA VAL A 175 -7.55 -3.90 1.90
C VAL A 175 -6.16 -4.45 2.14
N ARG A 176 -5.69 -5.34 1.28
CA ARG A 176 -4.32 -5.87 1.31
C ARG A 176 -3.68 -5.66 -0.06
N CYS A 177 -2.84 -4.64 -0.16
CA CYS A 177 -2.08 -4.34 -1.36
C CYS A 177 -1.03 -5.43 -1.65
N ARG A 178 -0.90 -5.78 -2.93
CA ARG A 178 0.08 -6.76 -3.44
C ARG A 178 0.19 -8.01 -2.56
N PRO A 179 -0.91 -8.76 -2.39
CA PRO A 179 -0.93 -9.93 -1.52
C PRO A 179 0.05 -11.03 -1.94
N ASP A 180 0.56 -10.95 -3.17
CA ASP A 180 1.43 -11.94 -3.79
C ASP A 180 2.94 -11.63 -3.61
N ASP A 181 3.31 -10.44 -3.10
CA ASP A 181 4.71 -10.01 -2.95
C ASP A 181 5.43 -10.63 -1.73
N GLY A 182 4.72 -11.44 -0.93
CA GLY A 182 5.21 -11.95 0.36
C GLY A 182 5.09 -10.91 1.49
N PRO A 183 5.45 -11.28 2.74
CA PRO A 183 5.47 -10.31 3.83
C PRO A 183 6.51 -9.21 3.55
N PRO A 184 6.27 -7.95 3.96
CA PRO A 184 7.31 -6.93 3.93
C PRO A 184 8.46 -7.41 4.85
N ASN A 185 9.67 -7.52 4.28
CA ASN A 185 10.89 -7.88 5.03
C ASN A 185 11.25 -6.81 6.06
#